data_AF-A0AAE0QPI7-F1
#
_entry.id   AF-A0AAE0QPI7-F1
#
_cell.length_a   1.000
_cell.length_b   1.000
_cell.length_c   1.000
_cell.angle_alpha   90.00
_cell.angle_beta   90.00
_cell.angle_gamma   90.00
#
_symmetry.space_group_name_H-M   'P 1'
#
loop_
_entity.id
_entity.type
_entity.pdbx_description
1 polymer ?
#
loop_
_entity_poly.entity_id
_entity_poly.type
_entity_poly.pdbx_seq_one_letter_code
_entity_poly.pdbx_strand_id
1 'polypeptide(L)'
;MRRYATDVSPLVEEFQQHFRDFAAIEKDIILFSSPFSVDPDDAPEHLQLELIELQCDAEYRSRHQQLPLVNFYRQLDEGRFQEIRTFAKKMLSLFGSTYLCEKTFSVMNITKSCVRTRLSDSHLRDVLRIKTTVLEPELDYILQSRSQYHPSH
;
A
#
# COMPACT_ATOMS: atom_id res chain seq x y z
N MET A 1 18.58 -20.83 30.60
CA MET A 1 17.69 -19.68 30.28
C MET A 1 18.28 -18.29 30.57
N ARG A 2 19.47 -18.12 31.19
CA ARG A 2 20.03 -16.77 31.48
C ARG A 2 20.91 -16.15 30.38
N ARG A 3 21.30 -16.89 29.35
CA ARG A 3 22.25 -16.41 28.31
C ARG A 3 21.65 -15.43 27.31
N TYR A 4 20.34 -15.51 27.04
CA TYR A 4 19.68 -14.64 26.05
C TYR A 4 18.96 -13.45 26.70
N ALA A 5 18.73 -13.48 28.01
CA ALA A 5 17.99 -12.43 28.70
C ALA A 5 18.69 -11.06 28.63
N THR A 6 20.03 -11.05 28.65
CA THR A 6 20.85 -9.85 28.48
C THR A 6 20.82 -9.27 27.06
N ASP A 7 20.54 -10.09 26.05
CA ASP A 7 20.51 -9.67 24.64
C ASP A 7 19.10 -9.27 24.19
N VAL A 8 18.06 -9.76 24.89
CA VAL A 8 16.65 -9.44 24.58
C VAL A 8 16.32 -7.97 24.90
N SER A 9 16.85 -7.39 25.97
CA SER A 9 16.54 -6.00 26.32
C SER A 9 16.98 -4.98 25.25
N PRO A 10 18.23 -5.03 24.74
CA PRO A 10 18.64 -4.18 23.61
C PRO A 10 17.81 -4.40 22.35
N LEU A 11 17.45 -5.66 22.04
CA LEU A 11 16.61 -5.98 20.88
C LEU A 11 15.20 -5.38 21.00
N VAL A 12 14.62 -5.38 22.20
CA VAL A 12 13.32 -4.75 22.46
C VAL A 12 13.41 -3.23 22.31
N GLU A 13 14.47 -2.60 22.82
CA GLU A 13 14.70 -1.17 22.65
C GLU A 13 14.88 -0.79 21.18
N GLU A 14 15.68 -1.55 20.43
CA GLU A 14 15.88 -1.33 19.00
C GLU A 14 14.58 -1.52 18.20
N PHE A 15 13.78 -2.54 18.53
CA PHE A 15 12.47 -2.76 17.94
C PHE A 15 11.54 -1.56 18.21
N GLN A 16 11.41 -1.13 19.46
CA GLN A 16 10.58 0.02 19.82
C GLN A 16 11.05 1.31 19.15
N GLN A 17 12.36 1.49 19.01
CA GLN A 17 12.92 2.63 18.30
C GLN A 17 12.64 2.57 16.80
N HIS A 18 12.78 1.39 16.18
CA HIS A 18 12.54 1.18 14.75
C HIS A 18 11.06 1.36 14.39
N PHE A 19 10.14 0.92 15.26
CA PHE A 19 8.70 0.99 15.05
C PHE A 19 8.04 2.17 15.75
N ARG A 20 8.81 3.17 16.22
CA ARG A 20 8.27 4.33 16.94
C ARG A 20 7.23 5.08 16.11
N ASP A 21 7.41 5.15 14.80
CA ASP A 21 6.50 5.83 13.88
C ASP A 21 5.13 5.15 13.78
N PHE A 22 5.02 3.86 14.14
CA PHE A 22 3.74 3.16 14.18
C PHE A 22 2.84 3.68 15.29
N ALA A 23 3.40 4.23 16.37
CA ALA A 23 2.61 4.87 17.42
C ALA A 23 1.83 6.09 16.88
N ALA A 24 2.36 6.78 15.87
CA ALA A 24 1.69 7.93 15.27
C ALA A 24 0.47 7.53 14.42
N ILE A 25 0.45 6.31 13.87
CA ILE A 25 -0.62 5.79 13.01
C ILE A 25 -1.42 4.67 13.67
N GLU A 26 -1.19 4.39 14.95
CA GLU A 26 -1.83 3.29 15.67
C GLU A 26 -3.37 3.39 15.61
N LYS A 27 -3.90 4.60 15.82
CA LYS A 27 -5.34 4.87 15.72
C LYS A 27 -5.88 4.57 14.33
N ASP A 28 -5.15 4.93 13.28
CA ASP A 28 -5.52 4.65 11.89
C ASP A 28 -5.48 3.14 11.60
N ILE A 29 -4.50 2.42 12.15
CA ILE A 29 -4.41 0.95 12.02
C ILE A 29 -5.60 0.28 12.72
N ILE A 30 -5.99 0.75 13.90
CA ILE A 30 -7.15 0.22 14.63
C ILE A 30 -8.44 0.49 13.85
N LEU A 31 -8.63 1.72 13.35
CA LEU A 31 -9.77 2.09 12.51
C LEU A 31 -9.86 1.27 11.23
N PHE A 32 -8.72 1.00 10.59
CA PHE A 32 -8.63 0.18 9.38
C PHE A 32 -8.85 -1.32 9.63
N SER A 33 -8.37 -1.84 10.75
CA SER A 33 -8.43 -3.28 11.03
C SER A 33 -9.74 -3.68 11.72
N SER A 34 -10.38 -2.76 12.45
CA SER A 34 -11.57 -3.02 13.25
C SER A 34 -12.56 -1.83 13.24
N PRO A 35 -13.03 -1.37 12.07
CA PRO A 35 -13.91 -0.20 11.96
C PRO A 35 -15.22 -0.35 12.74
N PHE A 36 -15.69 -1.57 13.01
CA PHE A 36 -16.92 -1.84 13.76
C PHE A 36 -16.77 -1.79 15.29
N SER A 37 -15.57 -1.53 15.80
CA SER A 37 -15.27 -1.48 17.24
C SER A 37 -14.67 -0.14 17.68
N VAL A 38 -14.46 0.78 16.73
CA VAL A 38 -13.95 2.14 17.01
C VAL A 38 -15.10 3.06 17.37
N ASP A 39 -14.91 3.90 18.38
CA ASP A 39 -15.82 5.00 18.67
C ASP A 39 -15.75 6.03 17.53
N PRO A 40 -16.87 6.37 16.86
CA PRO A 40 -16.88 7.39 15.83
C PRO A 40 -16.31 8.74 16.28
N ASP A 41 -16.44 9.10 17.56
CA ASP A 41 -15.91 10.36 18.09
C ASP A 41 -14.37 10.39 18.12
N ASP A 42 -13.72 9.22 18.17
CA ASP A 42 -12.26 9.08 18.13
C ASP A 42 -11.70 9.06 16.70
N ALA A 43 -12.56 8.96 15.67
CA ALA A 43 -12.16 8.93 14.27
C ALA A 43 -11.94 10.35 13.71
N PRO A 44 -11.11 10.51 12.65
CA PRO A 44 -10.96 11.79 11.95
C PRO A 44 -12.30 12.36 11.50
N GLU A 45 -12.53 13.67 11.67
CA GLU A 45 -13.81 14.35 11.41
C GLU A 45 -14.43 14.00 10.05
N HIS A 46 -13.62 13.96 8.99
CA HIS A 46 -14.05 13.65 7.63
C HIS A 46 -14.54 12.20 7.43
N LEU A 47 -14.24 11.29 8.35
CA LEU A 47 -14.64 9.88 8.28
C LEU A 47 -15.84 9.55 9.18
N GLN A 48 -16.18 10.41 10.15
CA GLN A 48 -17.12 10.06 11.22
C GLN A 48 -18.51 9.69 10.68
N LEU A 49 -19.05 10.44 9.73
CA LEU A 49 -20.38 10.18 9.17
C LEU A 49 -20.43 8.85 8.40
N GLU A 50 -19.46 8.62 7.52
CA GLU A 50 -19.36 7.35 6.77
C GLU A 50 -19.13 6.17 7.73
N LEU A 51 -18.38 6.38 8.81
CA LEU A 51 -18.08 5.35 9.81
C LEU A 51 -19.34 4.97 10.59
N ILE A 52 -20.13 5.95 11.02
CA ILE A 52 -21.41 5.71 11.69
C ILE A 52 -22.34 4.93 10.76
N GLU A 53 -22.47 5.36 9.50
CA GLU A 53 -23.29 4.66 8.51
C GLU A 53 -22.81 3.22 8.30
N LEU A 54 -21.50 3.02 8.17
CA LEU A 54 -20.89 1.70 8.00
C LEU A 54 -21.19 0.80 9.20
N GLN A 55 -21.05 1.33 10.42
CA GLN A 55 -21.27 0.58 11.67
C GLN A 55 -22.73 0.18 11.88
N CYS A 56 -23.67 0.94 11.32
CA CYS A 56 -25.10 0.64 11.36
C CYS A 56 -25.52 -0.47 10.38
N ASP A 57 -24.67 -0.82 9.41
CA ASP A 57 -24.97 -1.80 8.38
C ASP A 57 -24.53 -3.22 8.80
N ALA A 58 -25.51 -4.05 9.15
CA ALA A 58 -25.28 -5.43 9.58
C ALA A 58 -24.69 -6.32 8.47
N GLU A 59 -24.97 -6.02 7.20
CA GLU A 59 -24.43 -6.77 6.08
C GLU A 59 -22.94 -6.49 5.92
N TYR A 60 -22.54 -5.22 5.93
CA TYR A 60 -21.12 -4.86 5.89
C TYR A 60 -20.37 -5.40 7.12
N ARG A 61 -20.99 -5.41 8.30
CA ARG A 61 -20.39 -6.02 9.50
C ARG A 61 -20.11 -7.52 9.31
N SER A 62 -21.07 -8.25 8.75
CA SER A 62 -20.92 -9.68 8.45
C SER A 62 -19.82 -9.91 7.41
N ARG A 63 -19.83 -9.14 6.31
CA ARG A 63 -18.81 -9.22 5.25
C ARG A 63 -17.39 -8.94 5.77
N HIS A 64 -17.23 -7.98 6.68
CA HIS A 64 -15.93 -7.68 7.30
C HIS A 64 -15.35 -8.87 8.06
N GLN A 65 -16.18 -9.68 8.72
CA GLN A 65 -15.75 -10.88 9.45
C GLN A 65 -15.38 -12.04 8.53
N GLN A 66 -15.93 -12.06 7.31
CA GLN A 66 -15.78 -13.18 6.37
C GLN A 66 -14.70 -12.93 5.32
N LEU A 67 -14.40 -11.67 5.00
CA LEU A 67 -13.51 -11.29 3.91
C LEU A 67 -12.18 -10.75 4.42
N PRO A 68 -11.07 -11.00 3.70
CA PRO A 68 -9.86 -10.23 3.87
C PRO A 68 -10.13 -8.73 3.70
N LEU A 69 -9.45 -7.86 4.46
CA LEU A 69 -9.68 -6.41 4.46
C LEU A 69 -9.68 -5.79 3.05
N VAL A 70 -8.74 -6.22 2.19
CA VAL A 70 -8.67 -5.75 0.80
C VAL A 70 -9.94 -6.04 0.00
N ASN A 71 -10.57 -7.19 0.24
CA ASN A 71 -11.80 -7.58 -0.44
C ASN A 71 -13.03 -6.90 0.18
N PHE A 72 -13.03 -6.72 1.50
CA PHE A 72 -14.08 -5.98 2.20
C PHE A 72 -14.16 -4.52 1.70
N TYR A 73 -13.05 -3.77 1.79
CA TYR A 73 -13.01 -2.35 1.41
C TYR A 73 -13.28 -2.12 -0.08
N ARG A 74 -12.97 -3.10 -0.94
CA ARG A 74 -13.29 -3.06 -2.37
C ARG A 74 -14.79 -3.17 -2.68
N GLN A 75 -15.57 -3.77 -1.78
CA GLN A 75 -17.02 -3.96 -1.97
C GLN A 75 -17.87 -2.82 -1.43
N LEU A 76 -17.28 -1.89 -0.68
CA LEU A 76 -18.00 -0.72 -0.19
C LEU A 76 -18.51 0.10 -1.38
N ASP A 77 -19.74 0.60 -1.26
CA ASP A 77 -20.33 1.48 -2.27
C ASP A 77 -19.49 2.75 -2.49
N GLU A 78 -19.30 3.15 -3.75
CA GLU A 78 -18.45 4.30 -4.12
C GLU A 78 -19.04 5.65 -3.72
N GLY A 79 -20.36 5.77 -3.75
CA GLY A 79 -21.04 7.03 -3.44
C GLY A 79 -21.24 7.22 -1.94
N ARG A 80 -21.43 6.13 -1.18
CA ARG A 80 -21.69 6.17 0.26
C ARG A 80 -20.44 6.21 1.13
N PHE A 81 -19.35 5.57 0.68
CA PHE A 81 -18.15 5.35 1.51
C PHE A 81 -16.87 5.85 0.82
N GLN A 82 -16.93 7.02 0.19
CA GLN A 82 -15.83 7.55 -0.60
C GLN A 82 -14.57 7.81 0.25
N GLU A 83 -14.75 8.42 1.42
CA GLU A 83 -13.65 8.80 2.30
C GLU A 83 -13.04 7.58 2.99
N ILE A 84 -13.86 6.65 3.50
CA ILE A 84 -13.42 5.37 4.08
C ILE A 84 -12.68 4.54 3.03
N ARG A 85 -13.16 4.48 1.79
CA ARG A 85 -12.44 3.77 0.71
C ARG A 85 -11.11 4.42 0.40
N THR A 86 -11.04 5.75 0.41
CA THR A 86 -9.80 6.49 0.18
C THR A 86 -8.80 6.27 1.31
N PHE A 87 -9.26 6.31 2.55
CA PHE A 87 -8.51 5.96 3.75
C PHE A 87 -7.97 4.52 3.68
N ALA A 88 -8.83 3.54 3.36
CA ALA A 88 -8.45 2.14 3.25
C ALA A 88 -7.38 1.90 2.18
N LYS A 89 -7.44 2.60 1.04
CA LYS A 89 -6.39 2.55 0.01
C LYS A 89 -5.05 3.04 0.53
N LYS A 90 -5.03 4.14 1.31
CA LYS A 90 -3.80 4.64 1.95
C LYS A 90 -3.23 3.59 2.90
N MET A 91 -4.06 3.01 3.76
CA MET A 91 -3.65 1.99 4.73
C MET A 91 -3.14 0.71 4.06
N LEU A 92 -3.84 0.19 3.05
CA LEU A 92 -3.40 -0.97 2.27
C LEU A 92 -2.05 -0.73 1.58
N SER A 93 -1.74 0.51 1.20
CA SER A 93 -0.48 0.87 0.56
C SER A 93 0.71 0.84 1.55
N LEU A 94 0.46 1.03 2.86
CA LEU A 94 1.49 0.94 3.90
C LEU A 94 1.96 -0.49 4.11
N PHE A 95 1.07 -1.48 3.93
CA PHE A 95 1.36 -2.91 4.11
C PHE A 95 1.75 -3.61 2.80
N GLY A 96 2.49 -2.92 1.94
CA GLY A 96 3.05 -3.52 0.72
C GLY A 96 3.84 -4.80 1.05
N SER A 97 3.66 -5.85 0.23
CA SER A 97 4.37 -7.11 0.44
C SER A 97 5.88 -6.89 0.43
N THR A 98 6.62 -7.53 1.35
CA THR A 98 8.10 -7.55 1.35
C THR A 98 8.63 -7.99 -0.02
N TYR A 99 7.93 -8.92 -0.68
CA TYR A 99 8.24 -9.35 -2.05
C TYR A 99 8.35 -8.19 -3.04
N LEU A 100 7.43 -7.21 -3.00
CA LEU A 100 7.49 -6.06 -3.91
C LEU A 100 8.68 -5.16 -3.60
N CYS A 101 9.00 -4.95 -2.32
CA CYS A 101 10.20 -4.23 -1.90
C CYS A 101 11.47 -4.96 -2.35
N GLU A 102 11.59 -6.25 -2.06
CA GLU A 102 12.73 -7.10 -2.45
C GLU A 102 12.91 -7.14 -3.97
N LYS A 103 11.81 -7.34 -4.71
CA LYS A 103 11.81 -7.29 -6.18
C LYS A 103 12.27 -5.91 -6.68
N THR A 104 11.78 -4.83 -6.08
CA THR A 104 12.17 -3.46 -6.46
C THR A 104 13.65 -3.20 -6.19
N PHE A 105 14.17 -3.59 -5.03
CA PHE A 105 15.59 -3.48 -4.70
C PHE A 105 16.47 -4.33 -5.60
N SER A 106 16.06 -5.57 -5.88
CA SER A 106 16.76 -6.47 -6.78
C SER A 106 16.86 -5.88 -8.20
N VAL A 107 15.75 -5.40 -8.75
CA VAL A 107 15.74 -4.70 -10.05
C VAL A 107 16.62 -3.46 -10.02
N MET A 108 16.53 -2.63 -8.98
CA MET A 108 17.36 -1.43 -8.85
C MET A 108 18.85 -1.78 -8.85
N ASN A 109 19.24 -2.82 -8.11
CA ASN A 109 20.62 -3.26 -8.00
C ASN A 109 21.14 -3.79 -9.35
N ILE A 110 20.34 -4.61 -10.05
CA ILE A 110 20.68 -5.10 -11.40
C ILE A 110 20.79 -3.94 -12.40
N THR A 111 19.82 -3.02 -12.41
CA THR A 111 19.80 -1.88 -13.34
C THR A 111 20.99 -0.95 -13.11
N LYS A 112 21.35 -0.66 -11.86
CA LYS A 112 22.53 0.17 -11.53
C LYS A 112 23.86 -0.56 -11.74
N SER A 113 23.91 -1.88 -11.52
CA SER A 113 25.15 -2.67 -11.63
C SER A 113 25.48 -3.11 -13.06
N CYS A 114 24.48 -3.49 -13.85
CA CYS A 114 24.67 -4.03 -15.20
C CYS A 114 24.71 -2.93 -16.27
N VAL A 115 23.97 -1.84 -16.06
CA VAL A 115 23.85 -0.71 -17.00
C VAL A 115 24.61 0.49 -16.43
N ARG A 116 25.93 0.40 -16.39
CA ARG A 116 26.88 1.36 -15.76
C ARG A 116 26.98 2.71 -16.51
N THR A 117 25.91 3.18 -17.13
CA THR A 117 25.88 4.33 -18.04
C THR A 117 24.73 5.28 -17.71
N ARG A 118 25.04 6.37 -17.01
CA ARG A 118 24.30 7.66 -16.98
C ARG A 118 22.77 7.59 -17.00
N LEU A 119 22.15 6.70 -16.22
CA LEU A 119 20.70 6.77 -16.01
C LEU A 119 20.41 7.94 -15.06
N SER A 120 19.65 8.93 -15.55
CA SER A 120 19.02 9.90 -14.63
C SER A 120 17.93 9.21 -13.81
N ASP A 121 17.56 9.85 -12.69
CA ASP A 121 16.54 9.32 -11.78
C ASP A 121 15.19 9.07 -12.45
N SER A 122 14.86 9.85 -13.49
CA SER A 122 13.65 9.64 -14.30
C SER A 122 13.68 8.28 -15.01
N HIS A 123 14.78 7.94 -15.69
CA HIS A 123 14.91 6.66 -16.38
C HIS A 123 14.88 5.48 -15.41
N LEU A 124 15.54 5.61 -14.26
CA LEU A 124 15.52 4.58 -13.23
C LEU A 124 14.10 4.33 -12.71
N ARG A 125 13.34 5.40 -12.45
CA ARG A 125 11.94 5.32 -12.03
C ARG A 125 11.08 4.56 -13.03
N ASP A 126 11.23 4.86 -14.31
CA ASP A 126 10.44 4.22 -15.38
C ASP A 126 10.78 2.73 -15.52
N VAL A 127 12.07 2.38 -15.47
CA VAL A 127 12.52 0.98 -15.49
C VAL A 127 11.99 0.20 -14.30
N LEU A 128 12.07 0.77 -13.09
CA LEU A 128 11.54 0.14 -11.89
C LEU A 128 10.04 -0.09 -12.03
N ARG A 129 9.28 0.94 -12.45
CA ARG A 129 7.83 0.83 -12.66
C ARG A 129 7.47 -0.30 -13.62
N ILE A 130 8.14 -0.40 -14.78
CA ILE A 130 7.87 -1.46 -15.76
C ILE A 130 8.20 -2.85 -15.18
N LYS A 131 9.31 -2.98 -14.45
CA LYS A 131 9.80 -4.29 -13.98
C LYS A 131 9.09 -4.80 -12.73
N THR A 132 8.53 -3.91 -11.90
CA THR A 132 7.93 -4.29 -10.62
C THR A 132 6.41 -4.39 -10.69
N THR A 133 5.77 -3.75 -11.67
CA THR A 133 4.31 -3.81 -11.87
C THR A 133 3.90 -4.86 -12.91
N VAL A 134 2.63 -5.27 -12.85
CA VAL A 134 1.98 -6.07 -13.90
C VAL A 134 1.19 -5.09 -14.78
N LEU A 135 1.91 -4.23 -15.50
CA LEU A 135 1.32 -3.34 -16.50
C LEU A 135 1.47 -3.99 -17.86
N GLU A 136 0.34 -4.27 -18.52
CA GLU A 136 0.34 -4.66 -19.93
C GLU A 136 0.39 -3.38 -20.78
N PRO A 137 1.35 -3.25 -21.70
CA PRO A 137 1.39 -2.11 -22.58
C PRO A 137 0.20 -2.15 -23.54
N GLU A 138 -0.49 -1.03 -23.70
CA GLU A 138 -1.59 -0.87 -24.65
C GLU A 138 -1.03 -0.71 -26.08
N LEU A 139 -0.52 -1.83 -26.62
CA LEU A 139 0.24 -1.87 -27.86
C LEU A 139 -0.56 -1.33 -29.05
N ASP A 140 -1.86 -1.59 -29.12
CA ASP A 140 -2.71 -1.14 -30.21
C ASP A 140 -2.78 0.40 -30.27
N TYR A 141 -2.91 1.06 -29.12
CA TYR A 141 -2.89 2.52 -29.03
C TYR A 141 -1.52 3.11 -29.43
N ILE A 142 -0.43 2.48 -28.98
CA ILE A 142 0.94 2.91 -29.32
C ILE A 142 1.22 2.75 -30.82
N LEU A 143 0.76 1.66 -31.43
CA LEU A 143 0.94 1.39 -32.86
C LEU A 143 0.11 2.34 -33.73
N GLN A 144 -1.08 2.73 -33.28
CA GLN A 144 -1.92 3.72 -33.97
C GLN A 144 -1.36 5.14 -33.87
N SER A 145 -0.77 5.51 -32.74
CA SER A 145 -0.21 6.86 -32.50
C SER A 145 1.16 7.10 -33.14
N ARG A 146 1.91 6.04 -33.53
CA ARG A 146 3.22 6.13 -34.19
C ARG A 146 3.18 5.95 -35.71
N SER A 147 2.18 6.52 -36.38
CA SER A 147 2.06 6.45 -37.85
C SER A 147 3.18 7.16 -38.65
N GLN A 148 4.17 7.79 -38.00
CA GLN A 148 5.39 8.24 -38.67
C GLN A 148 6.42 7.11 -38.72
N TYR A 149 6.24 6.21 -39.69
CA TYR A 149 7.36 5.43 -40.21
C TYR A 149 8.42 6.42 -40.70
N HIS A 150 9.58 6.48 -40.05
CA HIS A 150 10.77 7.05 -40.66
C HIS A 150 11.36 5.95 -41.54
N PRO A 151 11.21 5.99 -42.88
CA PRO A 151 11.95 5.08 -43.73
C PRO A 151 13.44 5.38 -43.52
N SER A 152 14.18 4.35 -43.14
CA SER A 152 15.64 4.43 -43.11
C SER A 152 16.12 4.49 -44.56
N HIS A 153 16.91 5.52 -44.88
CA HIS A 153 17.62 5.64 -46.16
C HIS A 153 18.84 4.72 -46.22
#